data_AF-A0A139SUW4-F1
#
_entry.id   AF-A0A139SUW4-F1
#
_cell.length_a   1.000
_cell.length_b   1.000
_cell.length_c   1.000
_cell.angle_alpha   90.00
_cell.angle_beta   90.00
_cell.angle_gamma   90.00
#
_symmetry.space_group_name_H-M   'P 1'
#
loop_
_entity.id
_entity.type
_entity.pdbx_description
1 polymer ?
#
loop_
_entity_poly.entity_id
_entity_poly.type
_entity_poly.pdbx_seq_one_letter_code
_entity_poly.pdbx_strand_id
1 'polypeptide(L)'
;MSQSSNASNPFVRGYLNLRVVQTQAPVYAIYGDDVDGRAVHIGDADSEQAAQAVAQRLGFSTGIYSRCWEISSAHLCESSNHYLMQLADIATPERFLLIAFRIPYSPAIGVKLMATPWTDANLLHVDGITADDLRQIHRDKGMPDDLTQVLFLASEADVRILIFDADAPLLPGLPVYELE
;
A
#
# COMPACT_ATOMS: atom_id res chain seq x y z
N MET A 1 6.18 22.21 17.84
CA MET A 1 5.53 22.54 16.55
C MET A 1 6.31 21.83 15.46
N SER A 2 5.92 20.61 15.11
CA SER A 2 6.42 19.93 13.91
C SER A 2 5.29 19.94 12.90
N GLN A 3 5.53 20.61 11.78
CA GLN A 3 4.64 20.60 10.63
C GLN A 3 4.52 19.16 10.15
N SER A 4 3.35 18.54 10.32
CA SER A 4 3.00 17.35 9.54
C SER A 4 2.83 17.84 8.10
N SER A 5 3.87 17.71 7.29
CA SER A 5 3.67 17.77 5.85
C SER A 5 2.64 16.70 5.53
N ASN A 6 1.57 17.12 4.88
CA ASN A 6 0.54 16.22 4.35
C ASN A 6 1.14 15.51 3.13
N ALA A 7 2.22 14.77 3.35
CA ALA A 7 2.92 14.04 2.31
C ALA A 7 1.97 12.94 1.84
N SER A 8 1.57 13.02 0.57
CA SER A 8 0.78 11.99 -0.10
C SER A 8 1.40 10.62 0.19
N ASN A 9 0.59 9.65 0.58
CA ASN A 9 1.05 8.31 0.95
C ASN A 9 1.98 7.76 -0.15
N PRO A 10 3.24 7.42 0.18
CA PRO A 10 4.28 7.19 -0.83
C PRO A 10 4.07 5.92 -1.65
N PHE A 11 3.18 5.01 -1.21
CA PHE A 11 2.79 3.82 -1.95
C PHE A 11 1.64 4.08 -2.95
N VAL A 12 0.99 5.25 -2.89
CA VAL A 12 -0.06 5.60 -3.83
C VAL A 12 0.58 5.94 -5.18
N ARG A 13 0.20 5.18 -6.20
CA ARG A 13 0.56 5.39 -7.62
C ARG A 13 -0.66 5.15 -8.49
N GLY A 14 -0.61 5.66 -9.71
CA GLY A 14 -1.70 5.58 -10.68
C GLY A 14 -2.64 6.78 -10.62
N TYR A 15 -3.85 6.59 -11.11
CA TYR A 15 -4.89 7.61 -11.16
C TYR A 15 -5.94 7.35 -10.09
N LEU A 16 -6.28 8.39 -9.33
CA LEU A 16 -7.36 8.39 -8.35
C LEU A 16 -8.64 8.95 -8.99
N ASN A 17 -9.79 8.76 -8.33
CA ASN A 17 -11.07 9.38 -8.72
C ASN A 17 -11.40 9.27 -10.22
N LEU A 18 -11.19 8.07 -10.77
CA LEU A 18 -11.43 7.79 -12.19
C LEU A 18 -12.88 8.11 -12.56
N ARG A 19 -13.06 8.88 -13.62
CA ARG A 19 -14.36 9.34 -14.12
C ARG A 19 -14.43 9.22 -15.63
N VAL A 20 -15.58 8.77 -16.11
CA VAL A 20 -15.91 8.73 -17.53
C VAL A 20 -16.85 9.90 -17.83
N VAL A 21 -16.51 10.69 -18.83
CA VAL A 21 -17.28 11.88 -19.23
C VAL A 21 -17.56 11.80 -20.72
N GLN A 22 -18.83 11.93 -21.11
CA GLN A 22 -19.18 12.07 -22.51
C GLN A 22 -18.75 13.45 -23.01
N THR A 23 -17.96 13.52 -24.08
CA THR A 23 -17.45 14.78 -24.62
C THR A 23 -18.23 15.21 -25.86
N GLN A 24 -18.17 14.41 -26.92
CA GLN A 24 -18.87 14.59 -28.20
C GLN A 24 -19.33 13.22 -28.69
N ALA A 25 -20.45 13.10 -29.41
CA ALA A 25 -20.90 11.78 -29.86
C ALA A 25 -19.96 11.19 -30.94
N PRO A 26 -19.50 9.92 -30.84
CA PRO A 26 -19.67 8.90 -29.77
C PRO A 26 -18.40 8.70 -28.91
N VAL A 27 -17.67 9.76 -28.60
CA VAL A 27 -16.42 9.76 -27.82
C VAL A 27 -16.69 9.98 -26.33
N TYR A 28 -16.13 9.07 -25.51
CA TYR A 28 -16.15 9.12 -24.06
C TYR A 28 -14.72 9.29 -23.55
N ALA A 29 -14.46 10.38 -22.85
CA ALA A 29 -13.15 10.66 -22.25
C ALA A 29 -13.07 10.06 -20.84
N ILE A 30 -11.90 9.53 -20.52
CA ILE A 30 -11.55 9.01 -19.21
C ILE A 30 -10.61 10.02 -18.57
N TYR A 31 -10.98 10.48 -17.39
CA TYR A 31 -10.14 11.31 -16.54
C TYR A 31 -9.84 10.59 -15.24
N GLY A 32 -8.75 10.98 -14.60
CA GLY A 32 -8.48 10.67 -13.20
C GLY A 32 -7.72 11.83 -12.59
N ASP A 33 -7.41 11.72 -11.31
CA ASP A 33 -6.54 12.65 -10.61
C ASP A 33 -5.18 11.98 -10.45
N ASP A 34 -4.09 12.72 -10.73
CA ASP A 34 -2.75 12.26 -10.41
C ASP A 34 -2.51 12.22 -8.88
N VAL A 35 -1.31 11.79 -8.47
CA VAL A 35 -0.95 11.69 -7.04
C VAL A 35 -0.93 13.03 -6.31
N ASP A 36 -0.89 14.15 -7.04
CA ASP A 36 -0.98 15.53 -6.52
C ASP A 36 -2.43 16.05 -6.53
N GLY A 37 -3.40 15.21 -6.89
CA GLY A 37 -4.82 15.56 -6.96
C GLY A 37 -5.19 16.38 -8.20
N ARG A 38 -4.33 16.45 -9.22
CA ARG A 38 -4.62 17.20 -10.45
C ARG A 38 -5.40 16.33 -11.42
N ALA A 39 -6.49 16.88 -11.92
CA ALA A 39 -7.26 16.29 -13.01
C ALA A 39 -6.40 16.11 -14.27
N VAL A 40 -6.31 14.88 -14.75
CA VAL A 40 -5.55 14.48 -15.94
C VAL A 40 -6.44 13.68 -16.89
N HIS A 41 -6.31 13.94 -18.19
CA HIS A 41 -6.93 13.13 -19.24
C HIS A 41 -6.09 11.86 -19.43
N ILE A 42 -6.75 10.71 -19.42
CA ILE A 42 -6.10 9.39 -19.50
C ILE A 42 -6.26 8.81 -20.91
N GLY A 43 -7.41 9.00 -21.54
CA GLY A 43 -7.68 8.52 -22.88
C GLY A 43 -9.15 8.62 -23.27
N ASP A 44 -9.45 8.23 -24.49
CA ASP A 44 -10.79 8.26 -25.06
C ASP A 44 -11.24 6.86 -25.51
N ALA A 45 -12.54 6.60 -25.48
CA ALA A 45 -13.16 5.40 -26.04
C ALA A 45 -14.37 5.76 -26.91
N ASP A 46 -14.69 4.89 -27.87
CA ASP A 46 -15.81 5.02 -28.80
C ASP A 46 -17.16 4.55 -28.24
N SER A 47 -17.18 4.11 -26.98
CA SER A 47 -18.38 3.73 -26.25
C SER A 47 -18.20 3.91 -24.75
N GLU A 48 -19.30 4.17 -24.05
CA GLU A 48 -19.32 4.31 -22.60
C GLU A 48 -18.83 3.03 -21.92
N GLN A 49 -19.29 1.87 -22.42
CA GLN A 49 -18.93 0.56 -21.88
C GLN A 49 -17.41 0.32 -21.97
N ALA A 50 -16.78 0.68 -23.08
CA ALA A 50 -15.33 0.56 -23.22
C ALA A 50 -14.59 1.51 -22.27
N ALA A 51 -15.04 2.76 -22.14
CA ALA A 51 -14.46 3.73 -21.21
C ALA A 51 -14.57 3.26 -19.74
N GLN A 52 -15.75 2.78 -19.35
CA GLN A 52 -15.99 2.24 -18.00
C GLN A 52 -15.11 1.00 -17.74
N ALA A 53 -14.96 0.10 -18.70
CA ALA A 53 -14.10 -1.08 -18.54
C ALA A 53 -12.62 -0.70 -18.34
N VAL A 54 -12.13 0.35 -19.02
CA VAL A 54 -10.78 0.87 -18.81
C VAL A 54 -10.65 1.50 -17.41
N ALA A 55 -11.60 2.36 -17.02
CA ALA A 55 -11.60 2.98 -15.69
C ALA A 55 -11.63 1.91 -14.57
N GLN A 56 -12.43 0.86 -14.69
CA GLN A 56 -12.46 -0.23 -13.72
C GLN A 56 -11.12 -0.97 -13.60
N ARG A 57 -10.43 -1.24 -14.72
CA ARG A 57 -9.11 -1.90 -14.72
C ARG A 57 -8.04 -1.02 -14.08
N LEU A 58 -8.08 0.28 -14.36
CA LEU A 58 -7.14 1.26 -13.79
C LEU A 58 -7.41 1.55 -12.31
N GLY A 59 -8.64 1.36 -11.84
CA GLY A 59 -9.02 1.59 -10.45
C GLY A 59 -8.67 0.45 -9.50
N PHE A 60 -8.22 -0.70 -10.01
CA PHE A 60 -7.88 -1.90 -9.23
C PHE A 60 -9.03 -2.43 -8.32
N SER A 61 -10.27 -1.94 -8.51
CA SER A 61 -11.40 -2.20 -7.62
C SER A 61 -11.96 -3.62 -7.68
N THR A 62 -11.51 -4.45 -8.64
CA THR A 62 -12.04 -5.81 -8.82
C THR A 62 -11.47 -6.83 -7.82
N GLY A 63 -10.54 -6.42 -6.94
CA GLY A 63 -9.88 -7.32 -5.97
C GLY A 63 -8.98 -8.39 -6.59
N ILE A 64 -8.88 -8.43 -7.92
CA ILE A 64 -8.06 -9.37 -8.68
C ILE A 64 -6.65 -8.79 -8.91
N TYR A 65 -6.54 -7.48 -9.03
CA TYR A 65 -5.26 -6.81 -9.25
C TYR A 65 -4.62 -6.47 -7.91
N SER A 66 -3.51 -7.15 -7.60
CA SER A 66 -2.72 -6.90 -6.39
C SER A 66 -1.58 -5.95 -6.70
N ARG A 67 -1.38 -4.93 -5.86
CA ARG A 67 -0.18 -4.09 -5.91
C ARG A 67 0.93 -4.76 -5.13
N CYS A 68 2.09 -4.89 -5.77
CA CYS A 68 3.31 -5.38 -5.17
C CYS A 68 4.35 -4.25 -5.19
N TRP A 69 5.06 -4.09 -4.09
CA TRP A 69 6.15 -3.13 -3.97
C TRP A 69 7.41 -3.83 -3.48
N GLU A 70 8.54 -3.35 -3.97
CA GLU A 70 9.87 -3.67 -3.50
C GLU A 70 10.57 -2.36 -3.20
N ILE A 71 10.99 -2.17 -1.94
CA ILE A 71 11.59 -0.94 -1.44
C ILE A 71 12.82 -1.25 -0.59
N SER A 72 13.69 -0.26 -0.45
CA SER A 72 14.89 -0.41 0.37
C SER A 72 14.57 -0.83 1.81
N SER A 73 15.30 -1.81 2.36
CA SER A 73 15.25 -2.15 3.78
C SER A 73 15.76 -1.02 4.70
N ALA A 74 16.43 0.00 4.14
CA ALA A 74 16.85 1.20 4.86
C ALA A 74 15.67 2.06 5.37
N HIS A 75 14.43 1.75 4.97
CA HIS A 75 13.22 2.37 5.53
C HIS A 75 12.80 1.81 6.90
N LEU A 76 13.53 0.82 7.42
CA LEU A 76 13.35 0.26 8.74
C LEU A 76 14.64 0.45 9.55
N CYS A 77 14.51 0.76 10.84
CA CYS A 77 15.66 0.73 11.73
C CYS A 77 16.16 -0.71 11.93
N GLU A 78 17.36 -0.87 12.49
CA GLU A 78 17.97 -2.20 12.68
C GLU A 78 17.08 -3.12 13.53
N SER A 79 16.53 -2.61 14.63
CA SER A 79 15.64 -3.40 15.50
C SER A 79 14.37 -3.87 14.79
N SER A 80 13.85 -3.07 13.86
CA SER A 80 12.67 -3.38 13.05
C SER A 80 12.95 -4.38 11.95
N ASN A 81 14.11 -4.26 11.30
CA ASN A 81 14.61 -5.30 10.40
C ASN A 81 14.77 -6.63 11.14
N HIS A 82 15.37 -6.63 12.33
CA HIS A 82 15.53 -7.82 13.15
C HIS A 82 14.19 -8.44 13.57
N TYR A 83 13.26 -7.63 14.05
CA TYR A 83 11.91 -8.07 14.40
C TYR A 83 11.21 -8.72 13.21
N LEU A 84 11.26 -8.07 12.03
CA LEU A 84 10.63 -8.58 10.82
C LEU A 84 11.25 -9.89 10.33
N MET A 85 12.58 -10.03 10.41
CA MET A 85 13.29 -11.26 10.12
C MET A 85 12.86 -12.41 11.04
N GLN A 86 12.77 -12.16 12.35
CA GLN A 86 12.27 -13.17 13.30
C GLN A 86 10.82 -13.55 12.99
N LEU A 87 9.98 -12.57 12.66
CA LEU A 87 8.58 -12.80 12.31
C LEU A 87 8.42 -13.69 11.07
N ALA A 88 9.36 -13.60 10.11
CA ALA A 88 9.39 -14.44 8.91
C ALA A 88 9.83 -15.88 9.19
N ASP A 89 10.50 -16.14 10.32
CA ASP A 89 11.02 -17.46 10.69
C ASP A 89 10.06 -18.24 11.62
N ILE A 90 9.03 -17.58 12.15
CA ILE A 90 8.04 -18.19 13.04
C ILE A 90 6.65 -18.22 12.38
N ALA A 91 5.75 -19.03 12.95
CA ALA A 91 4.33 -18.89 12.62
C ALA A 91 3.86 -17.50 13.04
N THR A 92 3.44 -16.67 12.08
CA THR A 92 2.94 -15.32 12.37
C THR A 92 1.78 -15.41 13.37
N PRO A 93 1.83 -14.69 14.51
CA PRO A 93 0.78 -14.78 15.50
C PRO A 93 -0.57 -14.34 14.94
N GLU A 94 -1.65 -14.86 15.51
CA GLU A 94 -3.00 -14.53 15.08
C GLU A 94 -3.28 -13.02 15.17
N ARG A 95 -4.18 -12.55 14.29
CA ARG A 95 -4.72 -11.18 14.22
C ARG A 95 -3.73 -10.09 13.77
N PHE A 96 -2.55 -10.45 13.29
CA PHE A 96 -1.63 -9.50 12.66
C PHE A 96 -2.13 -8.93 11.32
N LEU A 97 -3.07 -9.63 10.66
CA LEU A 97 -3.51 -9.34 9.29
C LEU A 97 -2.36 -9.24 8.27
N LEU A 98 -1.22 -9.87 8.56
CA LEU A 98 -0.10 -10.02 7.64
C LEU A 98 0.57 -11.38 7.82
N ILE A 99 1.43 -11.75 6.86
CA ILE A 99 2.36 -12.89 6.94
C ILE A 99 3.72 -12.40 6.47
N ALA A 100 4.76 -12.55 7.30
CA ALA A 100 6.13 -12.31 6.88
C ALA A 100 6.73 -13.61 6.31
N PHE A 101 7.60 -13.51 5.31
CA PHE A 101 8.23 -14.67 4.67
C PHE A 101 9.64 -14.38 4.15
N ARG A 102 10.49 -15.40 4.19
CA ARG A 102 11.83 -15.38 3.59
C ARG A 102 11.74 -15.58 2.07
N ILE A 103 12.59 -14.90 1.33
CA ILE A 103 12.83 -15.18 -0.09
C ILE A 103 14.09 -16.05 -0.18
N PRO A 104 14.02 -17.30 -0.69
CA PRO A 104 15.19 -18.17 -0.77
C PRO A 104 16.35 -17.52 -1.52
N TYR A 105 17.56 -17.63 -0.96
CA TYR A 105 18.79 -17.08 -1.53
C TYR A 105 18.83 -15.54 -1.65
N SER A 106 17.92 -14.83 -0.97
CA SER A 106 17.93 -13.37 -0.87
C SER A 106 17.90 -12.93 0.59
N PRO A 107 18.62 -11.87 0.98
CA PRO A 107 18.48 -11.27 2.31
C PRO A 107 17.15 -10.51 2.48
N ALA A 108 16.39 -10.29 1.40
CA ALA A 108 15.14 -9.57 1.43
C ALA A 108 14.04 -10.30 2.21
N ILE A 109 13.17 -9.53 2.85
CA ILE A 109 12.01 -10.04 3.59
C ILE A 109 10.73 -9.56 2.92
N GLY A 110 9.86 -10.52 2.60
CA GLY A 110 8.53 -10.24 2.08
C GLY A 110 7.48 -10.19 3.17
N VAL A 111 6.47 -9.37 2.97
CA VAL A 111 5.27 -9.27 3.79
C VAL A 111 4.05 -9.35 2.90
N LYS A 112 3.18 -10.32 3.17
CA LYS A 112 1.85 -10.40 2.58
C LYS A 112 0.87 -9.72 3.51
N LEU A 113 0.31 -8.59 3.07
CA LEU A 113 -0.75 -7.88 3.77
C LEU A 113 -2.11 -8.50 3.43
N MET A 114 -2.95 -8.66 4.44
CA MET A 114 -4.29 -9.24 4.33
C MET A 114 -5.33 -8.21 4.74
N ALA A 115 -6.56 -8.38 4.26
CA ALA A 115 -7.66 -7.47 4.59
C ALA A 115 -7.35 -5.99 4.29
N THR A 116 -6.58 -5.70 3.25
CA THR A 116 -6.30 -4.32 2.82
C THR A 116 -7.49 -3.75 2.02
N PRO A 117 -7.69 -2.42 2.04
CA PRO A 117 -6.90 -1.44 2.80
C PRO A 117 -7.21 -1.45 4.31
N TRP A 118 -6.24 -1.13 5.17
CA TRP A 118 -6.46 -1.05 6.62
C TRP A 118 -7.09 0.29 7.03
N THR A 119 -8.25 0.59 6.45
CA THR A 119 -9.11 1.70 6.86
C THR A 119 -10.17 1.18 7.82
N ASP A 120 -10.71 2.06 8.69
CA ASP A 120 -11.79 1.69 9.62
C ASP A 120 -12.97 1.04 8.90
N ALA A 121 -13.39 1.63 7.77
CA ALA A 121 -14.53 1.12 7.00
C ALA A 121 -14.33 -0.33 6.54
N ASN A 122 -13.12 -0.67 6.07
CA ASN A 122 -12.83 -2.01 5.59
C ASN A 122 -12.58 -2.99 6.75
N LEU A 123 -11.81 -2.60 7.76
CA LEU A 123 -11.50 -3.45 8.91
C LEU A 123 -12.72 -3.78 9.76
N LEU A 124 -13.64 -2.83 9.96
CA LEU A 124 -14.91 -3.07 10.65
C LEU A 124 -15.77 -4.07 9.87
N HIS A 125 -15.70 -4.05 8.53
CA HIS A 125 -16.45 -4.98 7.68
C HIS A 125 -15.89 -6.41 7.73
N VAL A 126 -14.56 -6.57 7.71
CA VAL A 126 -13.91 -7.89 7.53
C VAL A 126 -13.44 -8.56 8.81
N ASP A 127 -13.08 -7.79 9.86
CA ASP A 127 -12.59 -8.32 11.15
C ASP A 127 -13.27 -7.68 12.38
N GLY A 128 -14.19 -6.72 12.17
CA GLY A 128 -14.95 -6.09 13.26
C GLY A 128 -14.14 -5.16 14.16
N ILE A 129 -12.97 -4.69 13.71
CA ILE A 129 -12.07 -3.80 14.45
C ILE A 129 -11.79 -2.51 13.68
N THR A 130 -11.32 -1.48 14.37
CA THR A 130 -10.82 -0.25 13.75
C THR A 130 -9.35 -0.38 13.33
N ALA A 131 -8.86 0.56 12.54
CA ALA A 131 -7.44 0.68 12.21
C ALA A 131 -6.59 0.93 13.47
N ASP A 132 -7.10 1.71 14.42
CA ASP A 132 -6.41 1.99 15.68
C ASP A 132 -6.35 0.75 16.60
N ASP A 133 -7.39 -0.09 16.60
CA ASP A 133 -7.36 -1.39 17.28
C ASP A 133 -6.27 -2.30 16.67
N LEU A 134 -6.15 -2.33 15.35
CA LEU A 134 -5.09 -3.11 14.68
C LEU A 134 -3.69 -2.58 15.02
N ARG A 135 -3.50 -1.25 15.07
CA ARG A 135 -2.24 -0.64 15.55
C ARG A 135 -1.94 -1.07 16.99
N GLN A 136 -2.96 -1.09 17.85
CA GLN A 136 -2.79 -1.51 19.23
C GLN A 136 -2.40 -3.00 19.32
N ILE A 137 -3.02 -3.87 18.51
CA ILE A 137 -2.65 -5.29 18.42
C ILE A 137 -1.19 -5.46 18.00
N HIS A 138 -0.70 -4.71 17.01
CA HIS A 138 0.71 -4.75 16.61
C HIS A 138 1.64 -4.30 17.73
N ARG A 139 1.31 -3.20 18.41
CA ARG A 139 2.09 -2.70 19.57
C ARG A 139 2.13 -3.70 20.72
N ASP A 140 0.99 -4.28 21.08
CA ASP A 140 0.89 -5.28 22.17
C ASP A 140 1.73 -6.54 21.87
N LYS A 141 2.01 -6.81 20.59
CA LYS A 141 2.86 -7.90 20.13
C LYS A 141 4.31 -7.46 19.84
N GLY A 142 4.67 -6.27 20.30
CA GLY A 142 6.02 -5.73 20.26
C GLY A 142 6.49 -5.29 18.88
N MET A 143 5.58 -5.08 17.90
CA MET A 143 5.98 -4.54 16.60
C MET A 143 6.50 -3.11 16.78
N PRO A 144 7.70 -2.79 16.26
CA PRO A 144 8.21 -1.42 16.30
C PRO A 144 7.34 -0.43 15.51
N ASP A 145 7.37 0.84 15.92
CA ASP A 145 6.50 1.89 15.38
C ASP A 145 6.81 2.24 13.91
N ASP A 146 8.08 2.26 13.51
CA ASP A 146 8.49 2.52 12.13
C ASP A 146 8.03 1.42 11.16
N LEU A 147 8.15 0.15 11.57
CA LEU A 147 7.60 -0.98 10.83
C LEU A 147 6.08 -0.89 10.73
N THR A 148 5.40 -0.65 11.86
CA THR A 148 3.93 -0.48 11.90
C THR A 148 3.52 0.64 10.94
N GLN A 149 4.18 1.79 10.99
CA GLN A 149 3.86 2.94 10.15
C GLN A 149 3.99 2.62 8.66
N VAL A 150 5.09 1.99 8.22
CA VAL A 150 5.29 1.63 6.81
C VAL A 150 4.24 0.62 6.34
N LEU A 151 3.90 -0.38 7.16
CA LEU A 151 2.88 -1.38 6.81
C LEU A 151 1.48 -0.77 6.70
N PHE A 152 1.13 0.19 7.56
CA PHE A 152 -0.13 0.93 7.46
C PHE A 152 -0.18 1.82 6.21
N LEU A 153 0.90 2.51 5.87
CA LEU A 153 0.97 3.28 4.62
C LEU A 153 0.80 2.35 3.39
N ALA A 154 1.49 1.21 3.37
CA ALA A 154 1.36 0.24 2.30
C ALA A 154 -0.06 -0.32 2.21
N SER A 155 -0.68 -0.69 3.34
CA SER A 155 -2.02 -1.26 3.34
C SER A 155 -3.08 -0.23 2.94
N GLU A 156 -3.01 1.03 3.38
CA GLU A 156 -3.90 2.10 2.92
C GLU A 156 -3.84 2.31 1.41
N ALA A 157 -2.66 2.14 0.82
CA ALA A 157 -2.46 2.15 -0.63
C ALA A 157 -2.80 0.79 -1.29
N ASP A 158 -3.51 -0.10 -0.59
CA ASP A 158 -3.93 -1.44 -1.03
C ASP A 158 -2.78 -2.28 -1.64
N VAL A 159 -1.59 -2.15 -1.05
CA VAL A 159 -0.45 -3.04 -1.33
C VAL A 159 -0.75 -4.39 -0.68
N ARG A 160 -0.57 -5.47 -1.45
CA ARG A 160 -0.79 -6.85 -0.98
C ARG A 160 0.51 -7.57 -0.66
N ILE A 161 1.59 -7.23 -1.36
CA ILE A 161 2.93 -7.75 -1.11
C ILE A 161 3.90 -6.58 -1.03
N LEU A 162 4.62 -6.49 0.08
CA LEU A 162 5.71 -5.53 0.27
C LEU A 162 7.00 -6.31 0.52
N ILE A 163 8.04 -6.02 -0.24
CA ILE A 163 9.38 -6.60 -0.07
C ILE A 163 10.31 -5.50 0.41
N PHE A 164 11.02 -5.79 1.50
CA PHE A 164 12.14 -4.99 1.99
C PHE A 164 13.43 -5.64 1.53
N ASP A 165 14.14 -5.01 0.59
CA ASP A 165 15.40 -5.48 0.03
C ASP A 165 16.45 -4.39 0.16
N ALA A 166 17.67 -4.70 0.60
CA ALA A 166 18.73 -3.70 0.74
C ALA A 166 19.16 -3.10 -0.61
N ASP A 167 19.03 -3.86 -1.70
CA ASP A 167 19.42 -3.46 -3.05
C ASP A 167 18.29 -2.71 -3.79
N ALA A 168 17.09 -2.66 -3.20
CA ALA A 168 15.97 -1.94 -3.80
C ALA A 168 16.10 -0.42 -3.63
N PRO A 169 15.52 0.36 -4.57
CA PRO A 169 15.52 1.81 -4.45
C PRO A 169 14.83 2.31 -3.18
N LEU A 170 15.33 3.43 -2.65
CA LEU A 170 14.61 4.20 -1.65
C LEU A 170 13.28 4.68 -2.24
N LEU A 171 12.21 4.55 -1.46
CA LEU A 171 10.90 5.12 -1.74
C LEU A 171 10.82 6.55 -1.18
N PRO A 172 10.79 7.59 -2.04
CA PRO A 172 10.72 8.97 -1.57
C PRO A 172 9.48 9.20 -0.70
N GLY A 173 9.65 9.94 0.39
CA GLY A 173 8.59 10.23 1.36
C GLY A 173 8.55 9.28 2.57
N LEU A 174 9.34 8.20 2.56
CA LEU A 174 9.58 7.38 3.76
C LEU A 174 10.87 7.80 4.48
N PRO A 175 10.92 7.71 5.82
CA PRO A 175 12.16 7.88 6.59
C PRO A 175 13.24 6.90 6.14
N VAL A 176 14.51 7.28 6.26
CA VAL A 176 15.66 6.42 6.02
C VAL A 176 16.48 6.38 7.30
N TYR A 177 16.84 5.18 7.73
CA TYR A 177 17.65 4.94 8.90
C TYR A 177 19.05 4.55 8.47
N GLU A 178 20.07 5.12 9.13
CA GLU A 178 21.46 4.71 8.92
C GLU A 178 21.66 3.32 9.54
N LEU A 179 22.45 2.48 8.87
CA LEU A 179 22.96 1.25 9.47
C LEU A 179 24.01 1.66 10.50
N GLU A 180 23.77 1.39 11.78
CA GLU A 180 24.80 1.53 12.83
C GLU A 180 25.90 0.46 12.70
#